data_AF-A0AA35RLT2-F1
#
_entry.id   AF-A0AA35RLT2-F1
#
_cell.length_a   1.000
_cell.length_b   1.000
_cell.length_c   1.000
_cell.angle_alpha   90.00
_cell.angle_beta   90.00
_cell.angle_gamma   90.00
#
_symmetry.space_group_name_H-M   'P 1'
#
loop_
_entity.id
_entity.type
_entity.pdbx_description
1 polymer ?
#
loop_
_entity_poly.entity_id
_entity_poly.type
_entity_poly.pdbx_seq_one_letter_code
_entity_poly.pdbx_strand_id
1 'polypeptide(L)'
;MVSEDEASGKAAAIFADIKATKGLSFVPNFWRVLATNPDHLELVWTNLKTLMHPETVGRQSPLDPLTREIIALAVSATNGCAYCTNSHTAAVRKLGLDTEGLGEVMAIVGLFNTTNTLADGYQVQPDVLPPLD
;
A
#
# COMPACT_ATOMS: atom_id res chain seq x y z
N MET A 1 0.90 -7.03 20.13
CA MET A 1 1.08 -5.72 19.46
C MET A 1 1.48 -4.72 20.52
N VAL A 2 2.40 -3.80 20.22
CA VAL A 2 2.83 -2.74 21.15
C VAL A 2 1.81 -1.60 21.10
N SER A 3 1.33 -1.12 22.25
CA SER A 3 0.46 0.06 22.30
C SER A 3 1.25 1.35 22.10
N GLU A 4 0.55 2.46 21.78
CA GLU A 4 1.23 3.74 21.57
C GLU A 4 1.82 4.30 22.87
N ASP A 5 1.17 4.03 24.01
CA ASP A 5 1.59 4.42 25.35
C ASP A 5 2.72 3.56 25.93
N GLU A 6 2.82 2.29 25.52
CA GLU A 6 3.95 1.41 25.90
C GLU A 6 5.15 1.54 24.96
N ALA A 7 4.99 2.15 23.79
CA ALA A 7 6.07 2.32 22.83
C ALA A 7 7.18 3.22 23.41
N SER A 8 8.43 2.76 23.32
CA SER A 8 9.60 3.50 23.78
C SER A 8 10.76 3.38 22.78
N GLY A 9 11.78 4.23 22.96
CA GLY A 9 12.98 4.24 22.12
C GLY A 9 12.67 4.32 20.62
N LYS A 10 13.26 3.41 19.84
CA LYS A 10 13.12 3.36 18.37
C LYS A 10 11.67 3.21 17.91
N ALA A 11 10.87 2.36 18.58
CA ALA A 11 9.47 2.13 18.19
C ALA A 11 8.62 3.40 18.34
N ALA A 12 8.79 4.15 19.44
CA ALA A 12 8.08 5.41 19.65
C ALA A 12 8.43 6.46 18.60
N ALA A 13 9.71 6.57 18.23
CA ALA A 13 10.16 7.48 17.19
C ALA A 13 9.53 7.15 15.82
N ILE A 14 9.49 5.87 15.45
CA ILE A 14 8.88 5.43 14.18
C ILE A 14 7.35 5.64 14.20
N PHE A 15 6.69 5.40 15.34
CA PHE A 15 5.26 5.70 15.49
C PHE A 15 4.94 7.18 15.28
N ALA A 16 5.77 8.08 15.82
CA ALA A 16 5.63 9.50 15.59
C ALA A 16 5.79 9.86 14.10
N ASP A 17 6.79 9.27 13.44
CA ASP A 17 7.03 9.51 12.00
C ASP A 17 5.89 8.96 11.12
N ILE A 18 5.32 7.79 11.44
CA ILE A 18 4.15 7.23 10.76
C ILE A 18 2.97 8.20 10.83
N LYS A 19 2.67 8.71 12.03
CA LYS A 19 1.56 9.65 12.23
C LYS A 19 1.77 10.96 11.47
N ALA A 20 2.98 11.52 11.53
CA ALA A 20 3.34 12.74 10.82
C ALA A 20 3.26 12.55 9.29
N THR A 21 3.87 11.50 8.77
CA THR A 21 3.95 11.20 7.32
C THR A 21 2.57 10.92 6.73
N LYS A 22 1.72 10.14 7.41
CA LYS A 22 0.40 9.77 6.89
C LYS A 22 -0.72 10.73 7.31
N GLY A 23 -0.43 11.69 8.18
CA GLY A 23 -1.41 12.59 8.77
C GLY A 23 -2.51 11.82 9.49
N LEU A 24 -2.12 10.97 10.45
CA LEU A 24 -3.01 10.12 11.25
C LEU A 24 -2.97 10.51 12.73
N SER A 25 -4.11 10.40 13.42
CA SER A 25 -4.18 10.64 14.86
C SER A 25 -3.76 9.44 15.71
N PHE A 26 -3.71 8.25 15.12
CA PHE A 26 -3.35 6.99 15.77
C PHE A 26 -2.43 6.16 14.86
N VAL A 27 -1.74 5.17 15.43
CA VAL A 27 -0.89 4.24 14.69
C VAL A 27 -1.69 2.98 14.30
N PRO A 28 -1.86 2.68 12.99
CA PRO A 28 -2.56 1.47 12.55
C PRO A 28 -1.95 0.18 13.12
N ASN A 29 -2.82 -0.82 13.37
CA ASN A 29 -2.43 -2.06 14.04
C ASN A 29 -1.29 -2.84 13.35
N PHE A 30 -1.19 -2.77 12.01
CA PHE A 30 -0.07 -3.36 11.28
C PHE A 30 1.29 -2.89 11.80
N TRP A 31 1.46 -1.58 11.99
CA TRP A 31 2.69 -0.99 12.53
C TRP A 31 2.90 -1.36 14.00
N ARG A 32 1.81 -1.40 14.78
CA ARG A 32 1.84 -1.81 16.19
C ARG A 32 2.25 -3.27 16.38
N VAL A 33 1.91 -4.14 15.44
CA VAL A 33 2.37 -5.54 15.44
C VAL A 33 3.86 -5.58 15.09
N LEU A 34 4.30 -4.89 14.04
CA LEU A 34 5.73 -4.86 13.67
C LEU A 34 6.63 -4.30 14.78
N ALA A 35 6.10 -3.38 15.59
CA ALA A 35 6.82 -2.79 16.73
C ALA A 35 7.29 -3.79 17.80
N THR A 36 6.81 -5.05 17.80
CA THR A 36 7.40 -6.10 18.66
C THR A 36 8.85 -6.38 18.30
N ASN A 37 9.29 -5.98 17.09
CA ASN A 37 10.69 -5.93 16.67
C ASN A 37 10.98 -4.55 16.04
N PRO A 38 11.52 -3.59 16.81
CA PRO A 38 11.75 -2.22 16.32
C PRO A 38 12.65 -2.11 15.09
N ASP A 39 13.62 -3.01 14.91
CA ASP A 39 14.51 -3.01 13.74
C ASP A 39 13.76 -3.45 12.47
N HIS A 40 12.87 -4.45 12.60
CA HIS A 40 12.01 -4.85 11.50
C HIS A 40 10.98 -3.78 11.15
N LEU A 41 10.38 -3.13 12.16
CA LEU A 41 9.49 -1.99 11.96
C LEU A 41 10.20 -0.87 11.16
N GLU A 42 11.43 -0.54 11.52
CA GLU A 42 12.24 0.48 10.83
C GLU A 42 12.47 0.13 9.36
N LEU A 43 12.86 -1.11 9.08
CA LEU A 43 13.11 -1.58 7.72
C LEU A 43 11.85 -1.47 6.86
N VAL A 44 10.72 -1.97 7.35
CA VAL A 44 9.45 -1.96 6.61
C VAL A 44 8.95 -0.53 6.43
N TRP A 45 8.99 0.28 7.48
CA TRP A 45 8.53 1.67 7.42
C TRP A 45 9.37 2.50 6.45
N THR A 46 10.70 2.38 6.51
CA THR A 46 11.62 3.10 5.63
C THR A 46 11.35 2.77 4.16
N ASN A 47 11.17 1.49 3.84
CA ASN A 47 10.85 1.05 2.48
C ASN A 47 9.49 1.58 2.02
N LEU A 48 8.46 1.46 2.87
CA LEU A 48 7.12 1.95 2.53
C LEU A 48 7.11 3.46 2.36
N LYS A 49 7.71 4.22 3.27
CA LYS A 49 7.80 5.69 3.20
C LYS A 49 8.54 6.12 1.95
N THR A 50 9.64 5.45 1.60
CA THR A 50 10.39 5.74 0.38
C THR A 50 9.55 5.57 -0.87
N LEU A 51 8.77 4.48 -1.00
CA LEU A 51 7.98 4.20 -2.20
C LEU A 51 6.65 4.96 -2.27
N MET A 52 5.93 5.06 -1.15
CA MET A 52 4.58 5.61 -1.07
C MET A 52 4.54 7.10 -0.70
N HIS A 53 5.58 7.60 -0.03
CA HIS A 53 5.75 9.00 0.38
C HIS A 53 7.14 9.57 0.00
N PRO A 54 7.64 9.36 -1.23
CA PRO A 54 8.96 9.78 -1.71
C PRO A 54 9.21 11.27 -1.54
N GLU A 55 8.17 12.10 -1.60
CA GLU A 55 8.25 13.53 -1.34
C GLU A 55 8.80 13.85 0.07
N THR A 56 8.55 12.98 1.04
CA THR A 56 9.02 13.13 2.43
C THR A 56 10.47 12.71 2.63
N VAL A 57 11.09 12.08 1.62
CA VAL A 57 12.49 11.65 1.62
C VAL A 57 13.29 12.24 0.46
N GLY A 58 12.77 13.30 -0.18
CA GLY A 58 13.45 14.00 -1.29
C GLY A 58 13.55 13.20 -2.59
N ARG A 59 12.84 12.08 -2.71
CA ARG A 59 12.79 11.30 -3.95
C ARG A 59 11.69 11.84 -4.85
N GLN A 60 11.96 11.95 -6.14
CA GLN A 60 10.92 12.24 -7.13
C GLN A 60 10.24 10.95 -7.58
N SER A 61 8.94 11.03 -7.84
CA SER A 61 8.13 9.94 -8.36
C SER A 61 7.36 10.44 -9.58
N PRO A 62 7.36 9.71 -10.69
CA PRO A 62 6.51 10.04 -11.84
C PRO A 62 5.03 9.73 -11.56
N LEU A 63 4.73 8.95 -10.52
CA LEU A 63 3.36 8.63 -10.09
C LEU A 63 2.92 9.54 -8.96
N ASP A 64 1.69 10.05 -9.07
CA ASP A 64 1.03 10.81 -8.02
C ASP A 64 0.63 9.93 -6.81
N PRO A 65 0.26 10.51 -5.66
CA PRO A 65 -0.17 9.76 -4.49
C PRO A 65 -1.36 8.82 -4.73
N LEU A 66 -2.38 9.26 -5.47
CA LEU A 66 -3.60 8.50 -5.67
C LEU A 66 -3.33 7.23 -6.49
N THR A 67 -2.57 7.37 -7.57
CA THR A 67 -2.18 6.26 -8.45
C THR A 67 -1.44 5.17 -7.68
N ARG A 68 -0.52 5.55 -6.79
CA ARG A 68 0.22 4.58 -5.96
C ARG A 68 -0.68 3.82 -5.00
N GLU A 69 -1.63 4.51 -4.37
CA GLU A 69 -2.59 3.88 -3.46
C GLU A 69 -3.62 3.01 -4.20
N ILE A 70 -4.01 3.37 -5.43
CA ILE A 70 -4.83 2.51 -6.31
C ILE A 70 -4.08 1.21 -6.64
N ILE A 71 -2.79 1.27 -6.98
CA ILE A 71 -1.96 0.08 -7.20
C ILE A 71 -1.91 -0.78 -5.93
N ALA A 72 -1.65 -0.18 -4.77
CA ALA A 72 -1.62 -0.90 -3.50
C ALA A 72 -2.97 -1.56 -3.16
N LEU A 73 -4.09 -0.87 -3.41
CA LEU A 73 -5.44 -1.39 -3.25
C LEU A 73 -5.71 -2.58 -4.20
N ALA A 74 -5.35 -2.44 -5.48
CA ALA A 74 -5.53 -3.50 -6.48
C ALA A 74 -4.78 -4.78 -6.10
N VAL A 75 -3.50 -4.66 -5.73
CA VAL A 75 -2.68 -5.79 -5.28
C VAL A 75 -3.25 -6.39 -3.99
N SER A 76 -3.69 -5.56 -3.05
CA SER A 76 -4.30 -6.03 -1.79
C SER A 76 -5.57 -6.84 -2.01
N ALA A 77 -6.44 -6.38 -2.91
CA ALA A 77 -7.68 -7.06 -3.26
C ALA A 77 -7.41 -8.39 -3.97
N THR A 78 -6.51 -8.41 -4.96
CA THR A 78 -6.08 -9.65 -5.64
C THR A 78 -5.48 -10.67 -4.67
N ASN A 79 -4.66 -10.23 -3.72
CA ASN A 79 -4.05 -11.11 -2.73
C ASN A 79 -4.98 -11.51 -1.58
N GLY A 80 -6.24 -11.05 -1.58
CA GLY A 80 -7.21 -11.37 -0.54
C GLY A 80 -6.86 -10.81 0.85
N CYS A 81 -6.05 -9.75 0.94
CA CYS A 81 -5.67 -9.16 2.23
C CYS A 81 -6.76 -8.20 2.75
N ALA A 82 -7.71 -8.70 3.54
CA ALA A 82 -8.81 -7.90 4.06
C ALA A 82 -8.35 -6.63 4.82
N TYR A 83 -7.32 -6.73 5.67
CA TYR A 83 -6.77 -5.57 6.38
C TYR A 83 -6.20 -4.53 5.40
N CYS A 84 -5.42 -4.99 4.42
CA CYS A 84 -4.77 -4.13 3.44
C CYS A 84 -5.80 -3.45 2.54
N THR A 85 -6.80 -4.19 2.05
CA THR A 85 -7.91 -3.64 1.26
C THR A 85 -8.59 -2.51 2.01
N ASN A 86 -8.99 -2.72 3.27
CA ASN A 86 -9.63 -1.65 4.06
C ASN A 86 -8.70 -0.44 4.26
N SER A 87 -7.43 -0.68 4.59
CA SER A 87 -6.45 0.39 4.80
C SER A 87 -6.23 1.24 3.54
N HIS A 88 -6.03 0.59 2.39
CA HIS A 88 -5.78 1.26 1.12
C HIS A 88 -7.06 1.87 0.53
N THR A 89 -8.23 1.28 0.74
CA THR A 89 -9.51 1.93 0.45
C THR A 89 -9.64 3.24 1.21
N ALA A 90 -9.37 3.26 2.52
CA ALA A 90 -9.40 4.51 3.29
C ALA A 90 -8.41 5.56 2.76
N ALA A 91 -7.22 5.13 2.31
CA ALA A 91 -6.21 6.01 1.73
C ALA A 91 -6.66 6.64 0.40
N VAL A 92 -7.15 5.85 -0.57
CA VAL A 92 -7.64 6.40 -1.85
C VAL A 92 -8.84 7.32 -1.64
N ARG A 93 -9.72 7.03 -0.68
CA ARG A 93 -10.84 7.91 -0.30
C ARG A 93 -10.35 9.24 0.24
N LYS A 94 -9.34 9.25 1.11
CA LYS A 94 -8.71 10.47 1.64
C LYS A 94 -8.06 11.30 0.53
N LEU A 95 -7.58 10.66 -0.53
CA LEU A 95 -6.98 11.28 -1.71
C LEU A 95 -8.01 11.72 -2.77
N GLY A 96 -9.30 11.57 -2.50
CA GLY A 96 -10.37 12.10 -3.33
C GLY A 96 -11.00 11.11 -4.31
N LEU A 97 -10.63 9.83 -4.29
CA LEU A 97 -11.34 8.82 -5.09
C LEU A 97 -12.76 8.65 -4.54
N ASP A 98 -13.77 8.89 -5.37
CA ASP A 98 -15.16 8.74 -4.99
C ASP A 98 -15.64 7.28 -5.09
N THR A 99 -16.94 7.07 -4.90
CA THR A 99 -17.49 5.71 -4.76
C THR A 99 -17.62 5.03 -6.12
N GLU A 100 -17.91 5.82 -7.15
CA GLU A 100 -17.94 5.36 -8.53
C GLU A 100 -16.54 4.95 -8.99
N GLY A 101 -15.53 5.80 -8.75
CA GLY A 101 -14.13 5.50 -9.03
C GLY A 101 -13.62 4.28 -8.27
N LEU A 102 -14.02 4.10 -7.00
CA LEU A 102 -13.71 2.87 -6.27
C LEU A 102 -14.34 1.63 -6.92
N GLY A 103 -15.59 1.75 -7.39
CA GLY A 103 -16.28 0.70 -8.15
C GLY A 103 -15.53 0.33 -9.43
N GLU A 104 -15.08 1.34 -10.18
CA GLU A 104 -14.29 1.16 -11.41
C GLU A 104 -12.97 0.43 -11.13
N VAL A 105 -12.23 0.83 -10.09
CA VAL A 105 -10.99 0.12 -9.69
C VAL A 105 -11.27 -1.35 -9.38
N MET A 106 -12.35 -1.66 -8.65
CA MET A 106 -12.71 -3.05 -8.34
C MET A 106 -13.16 -3.84 -9.58
N ALA A 107 -13.87 -3.21 -10.51
CA ALA A 107 -14.26 -3.82 -11.79
C ALA A 107 -13.02 -4.19 -12.63
N ILE A 108 -12.04 -3.28 -12.73
CA ILE A 108 -10.76 -3.50 -13.41
C ILE A 108 -9.99 -4.65 -12.75
N VAL A 109 -9.88 -4.65 -11.42
CA VAL A 109 -9.21 -5.74 -10.66
C VAL A 109 -9.88 -7.09 -10.94
N GLY A 110 -11.21 -7.16 -10.90
CA GLY A 110 -11.96 -8.38 -11.19
C GLY A 110 -11.75 -8.89 -12.63
N LEU A 111 -11.77 -7.98 -13.60
CA LEU A 111 -11.49 -8.29 -15.00
C LEU A 111 -10.11 -8.92 -15.16
N PHE A 112 -9.06 -8.27 -14.65
CA PHE A 112 -7.69 -8.76 -14.83
C PHE A 112 -7.43 -10.07 -14.08
N ASN A 113 -8.00 -10.28 -12.89
CA ASN A 113 -7.90 -11.59 -12.22
C ASN A 113 -8.52 -12.71 -13.05
N THR A 114 -9.65 -12.43 -13.72
CA THR A 114 -10.33 -13.38 -14.61
C THR A 114 -9.48 -13.68 -15.85
N THR A 115 -9.03 -12.65 -16.56
CA THR A 115 -8.28 -12.84 -17.82
C THR A 115 -6.91 -13.45 -17.59
N ASN A 116 -6.23 -13.10 -16.48
CA ASN A 116 -4.96 -13.71 -16.09
C ASN A 116 -5.13 -15.22 -15.83
N THR A 117 -6.19 -15.60 -15.12
CA THR A 117 -6.51 -17.01 -14.87
C THR A 117 -6.74 -17.80 -16.16
N LEU A 118 -7.44 -17.20 -17.14
CA LEU A 118 -7.65 -17.83 -18.44
C LEU A 118 -6.35 -18.00 -19.22
N ALA A 119 -5.53 -16.95 -19.31
CA ALA A 119 -4.26 -17.00 -20.02
C ALA A 119 -3.30 -18.04 -19.43
N ASP A 120 -3.19 -18.08 -18.11
CA ASP A 120 -2.37 -19.08 -17.39
C ASP A 120 -2.95 -20.49 -17.56
N GLY A 121 -4.27 -20.67 -17.38
CA GLY A 121 -4.93 -21.97 -17.55
C GLY A 121 -4.78 -22.58 -18.94
N TYR A 122 -4.76 -21.74 -19.99
CA TYR A 122 -4.50 -22.17 -21.37
C TYR A 122 -3.01 -22.24 -21.73
N GLN A 123 -2.10 -21.88 -20.82
CA GLN A 123 -0.64 -21.85 -21.03
C GLN A 123 -0.25 -21.03 -22.27
N VAL A 124 -0.92 -19.88 -22.44
CA VAL A 124 -0.70 -18.99 -23.58
C VAL A 124 0.74 -18.47 -23.56
N GLN A 125 1.46 -18.62 -24.68
CA GLN A 125 2.82 -18.09 -24.82
C GLN A 125 2.77 -16.59 -25.14
N PRO A 126 3.65 -15.77 -24.52
CA PRO A 126 3.72 -14.36 -24.85
C PRO A 126 4.29 -14.14 -26.26
N ASP A 127 3.57 -13.40 -27.08
CA ASP A 127 3.96 -12.99 -28.44
C ASP A 127 4.03 -11.46 -28.59
N VAL A 128 3.44 -10.72 -27.65
CA VAL A 128 3.60 -9.27 -27.47
C VAL A 128 4.68 -9.03 -26.41
N LEU A 129 5.82 -8.48 -26.81
CA LEU A 129 6.94 -8.15 -25.93
C LEU A 129 7.09 -6.63 -25.81
N PRO A 130 7.22 -6.07 -24.59
CA PRO A 130 7.34 -4.63 -24.42
C PRO A 130 8.67 -4.12 -24.97
N PRO A 131 8.71 -2.94 -25.62
CA PRO A 131 9.98 -2.24 -25.82
C PRO A 131 10.52 -1.85 -24.45
N LEU A 132 11.76 -2.25 -24.18
CA LEU A 132 12.57 -1.67 -23.11
C LEU A 132 13.54 -0.75 -23.84
N ASP A 133 13.23 0.55 -23.80
CA ASP A 133 14.12 1.61 -24.26
C ASP A 133 15.42 1.66 -23.44
#